data_AF-A0A4R1BM17-F1
#
_entry.id   AF-A0A4R1BM17-F1
#
_cell.length_a   1.000
_cell.length_b   1.000
_cell.length_c   1.000
_cell.angle_alpha   90.00
_cell.angle_beta   90.00
_cell.angle_gamma   90.00
#
_symmetry.space_group_name_H-M   'P 1'
#
loop_
_entity.id
_entity.type
_entity.pdbx_description
1 polymer ?
#
loop_
_entity_poly.entity_id
_entity_poly.type
_entity_poly.pdbx_seq_one_letter_code
_entity_poly.pdbx_strand_id
1 'polypeptide(L)'
;MKTLHLDAEELGLDFNACLKLAEANARHLLGEAMLLSFYDRDRNLESPNGVSECHQGCDTPGWIDYAKNRGGTLIVNFQHGRHVFCFMPL
;
A
#
# COMPACT_ATOMS: atom_id res chain seq x y z
N MET A 1 -3.38 10.16 -4.76
CA MET A 1 -3.65 8.84 -5.37
C MET A 1 -5.08 8.45 -5.03
N LYS A 2 -5.76 7.67 -5.89
CA LYS A 2 -7.06 7.06 -5.54
C LYS A 2 -6.82 6.04 -4.42
N THR A 3 -7.66 6.02 -3.40
CA THR A 3 -7.54 5.06 -2.30
C THR A 3 -8.76 4.16 -2.26
N LEU A 4 -8.53 2.85 -2.27
CA LEU A 4 -9.52 1.82 -1.99
C LEU A 4 -9.34 1.36 -0.54
N HIS A 5 -10.36 1.59 0.28
CA HIS A 5 -10.40 1.13 1.67
C HIS A 5 -11.13 -0.20 1.74
N LEU A 6 -10.48 -1.21 2.34
CA LEU A 6 -11.01 -2.55 2.51
C LEU A 6 -10.99 -2.92 4.00
N ASP A 7 -12.16 -2.80 4.63
CA ASP A 7 -12.36 -3.18 6.02
C ASP A 7 -12.98 -4.59 6.05
N ALA A 8 -12.10 -5.58 6.22
CA ALA A 8 -12.43 -7.00 6.17
C ALA A 8 -11.96 -7.73 7.44
N GLU A 9 -12.11 -7.09 8.60
CA GLU A 9 -11.43 -7.51 9.85
C GLU A 9 -11.89 -8.89 10.30
N GLU A 10 -13.19 -9.13 10.13
CA GLU A 10 -13.84 -10.41 10.40
C GLU A 10 -13.28 -11.57 9.57
N LEU A 11 -12.64 -11.31 8.42
CA LEU A 11 -12.02 -12.33 7.59
C LEU A 11 -10.64 -12.78 8.09
N GLY A 12 -10.05 -12.07 9.07
CA GLY A 12 -8.79 -12.46 9.69
C GLY A 12 -7.62 -12.57 8.71
N LEU A 13 -7.62 -11.77 7.64
CA LEU A 13 -6.61 -11.84 6.58
C LEU A 13 -5.22 -11.45 7.11
N ASP A 14 -4.23 -12.27 6.80
CA ASP A 14 -2.81 -11.97 7.04
C ASP A 14 -2.25 -11.04 5.94
N PHE A 15 -0.98 -10.62 6.09
CA PHE A 15 -0.31 -9.76 5.13
C PHE A 15 -0.33 -10.33 3.70
N ASN A 16 -0.08 -11.62 3.52
CA ASN A 16 0.03 -12.24 2.21
C ASN A 16 -1.33 -12.33 1.51
N ALA A 17 -2.40 -12.60 2.28
CA ALA A 17 -3.76 -12.57 1.79
C ALA A 17 -4.18 -11.15 1.40
N CYS A 18 -3.85 -10.14 2.23
CA CYS A 18 -4.07 -8.74 1.90
C CYS A 18 -3.32 -8.33 0.63
N LEU A 19 -2.06 -8.73 0.48
CA LEU A 19 -1.25 -8.45 -0.71
C LEU A 19 -1.86 -9.05 -1.98
N LYS A 20 -2.23 -10.34 -1.96
CA LYS A 20 -2.88 -10.99 -3.11
C LYS A 20 -4.18 -10.30 -3.51
N LEU A 21 -4.99 -9.91 -2.52
CA LEU A 21 -6.23 -9.19 -2.77
C LEU A 21 -5.97 -7.78 -3.30
N ALA A 22 -4.93 -7.10 -2.80
CA ALA A 22 -4.50 -5.79 -3.31
C ALA A 22 -4.08 -5.87 -4.77
N GLU A 23 -3.26 -6.85 -5.14
CA GLU A 23 -2.84 -7.08 -6.52
C GLU A 23 -4.02 -7.40 -7.44
N ALA A 24 -4.98 -8.20 -6.98
CA ALA A 24 -6.18 -8.51 -7.75
C ALA A 24 -7.03 -7.26 -8.01
N ASN A 25 -7.22 -6.42 -6.99
CA ASN A 25 -7.91 -5.13 -7.14
C ASN A 25 -7.14 -4.16 -8.03
N ALA A 26 -5.82 -4.07 -7.88
CA ALA A 26 -4.96 -3.24 -8.72
C ALA A 26 -5.06 -3.67 -10.18
N ARG A 27 -4.99 -4.99 -10.45
CA ARG A 27 -5.14 -5.53 -11.81
C ARG A 27 -6.51 -5.25 -12.41
N HIS A 28 -7.56 -5.38 -11.61
CA HIS A 28 -8.92 -5.09 -12.05
C HIS A 28 -9.13 -3.61 -12.39
N LEU A 29 -8.54 -2.71 -11.61
CA LEU A 29 -8.75 -1.27 -11.74
C LEU A 29 -7.80 -0.59 -12.73
N LEU A 30 -6.58 -1.12 -12.88
CA LEU A 30 -5.50 -0.48 -13.64
C LEU A 30 -5.05 -1.30 -14.87
N GLY A 31 -5.45 -2.57 -14.99
CA GLY A 31 -4.89 -3.48 -16.00
C GLY A 31 -3.60 -4.13 -15.52
N GLU A 32 -2.54 -4.10 -16.32
CA GLU A 32 -1.22 -4.46 -15.80
C GLU A 32 -0.79 -3.45 -14.73
N ALA A 33 -0.37 -3.94 -13.57
CA ALA A 33 -0.08 -3.08 -12.42
C ALA A 33 1.17 -3.57 -11.69
N MET A 34 2.00 -2.62 -11.26
CA MET A 34 3.22 -2.87 -10.49
C MET A 34 3.04 -2.37 -9.05
N LEU A 35 3.38 -3.21 -8.07
CA LEU A 35 3.49 -2.78 -6.67
C LEU A 35 4.76 -1.94 -6.50
N LEU A 36 4.60 -0.70 -6.04
CA LEU A 36 5.70 0.23 -5.81
C LEU A 36 6.19 0.25 -4.37
N SER A 37 5.27 0.20 -3.41
CA SER A 37 5.58 0.25 -1.99
C SER A 37 4.51 -0.43 -1.15
N PHE A 38 4.89 -0.80 0.07
CA PHE A 38 3.95 -1.29 1.06
C PHE A 38 4.32 -0.84 2.48
N TYR A 39 3.33 -0.93 3.37
CA TYR A 39 3.51 -0.91 4.81
C TYR A 39 2.74 -2.07 5.46
N ASP A 40 3.40 -2.72 6.41
CA ASP A 40 2.86 -3.76 7.28
C ASP A 40 3.02 -3.30 8.73
N ARG A 41 1.90 -2.95 9.35
CA ARG A 41 1.85 -2.49 10.73
C ARG A 41 2.17 -3.60 11.73
N ASP A 42 1.73 -4.83 11.46
CA ASP A 42 1.89 -5.94 12.40
C ASP A 42 3.37 -6.28 12.62
N ARG A 43 4.16 -6.20 11.55
CA ARG A 43 5.62 -6.39 11.60
C ARG A 43 6.40 -5.09 11.72
N ASN A 44 5.71 -3.96 11.62
CA ASN A 44 6.28 -2.62 11.47
C ASN A 44 7.36 -2.57 10.38
N LEU A 45 7.02 -3.08 9.19
CA LEU A 45 7.90 -3.13 8.02
C LEU A 45 7.35 -2.30 6.88
N GLU A 46 8.24 -1.64 6.17
CA GLU A 46 7.93 -0.90 4.94
C GLU A 46 8.84 -1.34 3.80
N SER A 47 8.38 -1.13 2.57
CA SER A 47 9.22 -1.23 1.39
C SER A 47 8.96 -0.05 0.46
N PRO A 48 10.00 0.60 -0.07
CA PRO A 48 11.42 0.40 0.26
C PRO A 48 11.72 0.69 1.73
N ASN A 49 12.72 0.03 2.32
CA ASN A 49 13.03 0.19 3.75
C ASN A 49 13.66 1.58 4.04
N GLY A 50 13.31 2.19 5.17
CA GLY A 50 13.89 3.44 5.66
C GLY A 50 13.39 4.72 4.97
N VAL A 51 12.39 4.62 4.09
CA VAL A 51 11.81 5.80 3.41
C VAL A 51 11.06 6.72 4.39
N SER A 52 10.57 6.17 5.49
CA SER A 52 9.91 6.96 6.55
C SER A 52 10.88 7.64 7.50
N GLU A 53 12.15 7.23 7.56
CA GLU A 53 13.16 7.87 8.41
C GLU A 53 13.49 9.29 7.93
N CYS A 54 13.48 9.51 6.61
CA CYS A 54 13.63 10.85 6.02
C CYS A 54 12.38 11.73 6.17
N HIS A 55 11.25 11.17 6.62
CA HIS A 55 9.94 11.83 6.72
C HIS A 55 9.49 12.05 8.18
N GLN A 56 10.40 11.99 9.15
CA GLN A 56 10.05 12.35 10.53
C GLN A 56 9.51 13.79 10.61
N GLY A 57 8.23 13.93 10.95
CA GLY A 57 7.52 15.22 11.04
C GLY A 57 6.68 15.59 9.81
N CYS A 58 6.60 14.73 8.79
CA CYS A 58 5.67 14.92 7.67
C CYS A 58 4.33 14.21 7.90
N ASP A 59 3.24 14.84 7.44
CA ASP A 59 1.88 14.27 7.53
C ASP A 59 1.69 13.03 6.64
N THR A 60 2.52 12.87 5.60
CA THR A 60 2.46 11.74 4.66
C THR A 60 3.57 10.74 4.96
N PRO A 61 3.24 9.45 5.19
CA PRO A 61 4.24 8.40 5.36
C PRO A 61 5.17 8.23 4.14
N GLY A 62 6.44 7.89 4.40
CA GLY A 62 7.47 7.82 3.37
C GLY A 62 7.17 6.81 2.25
N TRP A 63 6.53 5.68 2.55
CA TRP A 63 6.14 4.68 1.54
C TRP A 63 5.06 5.20 0.58
N ILE A 64 4.17 6.09 1.04
CA ILE A 64 3.15 6.73 0.20
C ILE A 64 3.80 7.78 -0.69
N ASP A 65 4.68 8.62 -0.12
CA ASP A 65 5.36 9.66 -0.91
C ASP A 65 6.30 9.05 -1.96
N TYR A 66 7.04 8.00 -1.59
CA TYR A 66 7.85 7.23 -2.52
C TYR A 66 7.03 6.75 -3.72
N ALA A 67 5.89 6.08 -3.49
CA ALA A 67 5.05 5.58 -4.58
C ALA A 67 4.50 6.73 -5.43
N LYS A 68 4.05 7.82 -4.82
CA LYS A 68 3.57 9.01 -5.54
C LYS A 68 4.64 9.56 -6.49
N ASN A 69 5.88 9.69 -6.01
CA ASN A 69 7.01 10.20 -6.80
C ASN A 69 7.45 9.24 -7.92
N ARG A 70 7.06 7.96 -7.84
CA ARG A 70 7.32 6.93 -8.87
C ARG A 70 6.14 6.72 -9.84
N GLY A 71 5.11 7.57 -9.77
CA GLY A 71 3.95 7.48 -10.66
C GLY A 71 2.82 6.58 -10.12
N GLY A 72 2.82 6.27 -8.82
CA GLY A 72 1.73 5.58 -8.17
C GLY A 72 0.41 6.32 -8.34
N THR A 73 -0.65 5.57 -8.65
CA THR A 73 -2.00 6.12 -8.87
C THR A 73 -3.05 5.51 -7.94
N LEU A 74 -2.80 4.31 -7.41
CA LEU A 74 -3.73 3.57 -6.55
C LEU A 74 -3.08 3.21 -5.21
N ILE A 75 -3.81 3.41 -4.13
CA ILE A 75 -3.53 2.87 -2.80
C ILE A 75 -4.63 1.85 -2.48
N VAL A 76 -4.25 0.67 -2.01
CA VAL A 76 -5.16 -0.28 -1.38
C VAL A 76 -4.83 -0.31 0.11
N ASN A 77 -5.79 0.09 0.94
CA ASN A 77 -5.63 0.28 2.38
C ASN A 77 -6.55 -0.66 3.15
N PHE A 78 -5.97 -1.57 3.94
CA PHE A 78 -6.68 -2.50 4.78
C PHE A 78 -6.70 -2.06 6.23
N GLN A 79 -7.85 -2.22 6.88
CA GLN A 79 -8.05 -2.01 8.33
C GLN A 79 -7.41 -0.72 8.82
N HIS A 80 -7.79 0.40 8.19
CA HIS A 80 -7.34 1.73 8.63
C HIS A 80 -5.79 1.84 8.74
N GLY A 81 -5.08 1.25 7.78
CA GLY A 81 -3.62 1.33 7.67
C GLY A 81 -2.86 0.21 8.36
N ARG A 82 -3.49 -0.93 8.67
CA ARG A 82 -2.78 -2.13 9.13
C ARG A 82 -1.89 -2.68 8.02
N HIS A 83 -2.41 -2.74 6.80
CA HIS A 83 -1.63 -3.05 5.61
C HIS A 83 -1.95 -2.05 4.50
N VAL A 84 -0.93 -1.46 3.89
CA VAL A 84 -1.09 -0.47 2.83
C VAL A 84 -0.22 -0.89 1.65
N PHE A 85 -0.78 -0.84 0.44
CA PHE A 85 -0.07 -1.19 -0.79
C PHE A 85 -0.29 -0.09 -1.83
N CYS A 86 0.76 0.37 -2.50
CA CYS A 86 0.68 1.40 -3.52
C CYS A 86 1.09 0.86 -4.89
N PHE A 87 0.29 1.14 -5.90
CA PHE A 87 0.46 0.61 -7.26
C PHE A 87 0.50 1.72 -8.31
N MET A 88 1.17 1.41 -9.42
CA MET A 88 1.07 2.16 -10.67
C MET A 88 0.58 1.24 -11.81
N PRO A 89 -0.13 1.78 -12.81
CA PRO A 89 -0.37 1.08 -14.07
C PRO A 89 0.95 0.91 -14.83
N LEU A 90 1.03 -0.14 -15.64
CA LEU A 90 2.10 -0.36 -16.63
C LEU A 90 1.69 0.09 -18.03
#